data_AF-A0A7W0T7F1-F1
#
_entry.id   AF-A0A7W0T7F1-F1
#
_cell.length_a   1.000
_cell.length_b   1.000
_cell.length_c   1.000
_cell.angle_alpha   90.00
_cell.angle_beta   90.00
_cell.angle_gamma   90.00
#
_symmetry.space_group_name_H-M   'P 1'
#
loop_
_entity.id
_entity.type
_entity.pdbx_description
1 polymer ?
#
loop_
_entity_poly.entity_id
_entity_poly.type
_entity_poly.pdbx_seq_one_letter_code
_entity_poly.pdbx_strand_id
1 'polypeptide(L)' 'MDVTLLYFDDCPHWKEAAAHLASVARDRPDVTVTRHLVDTPEEAERVGFRGSPSILVDG' A
#
# COMPACT_ATOMS: atom_id res chain seq x y z
N MET A 1 -7.97 -11.14 -5.06
CA MET A 1 -7.33 -10.70 -3.81
C MET A 1 -6.90 -9.27 -4.02
N ASP A 2 -7.43 -8.36 -3.21
CA ASP A 2 -7.15 -6.94 -3.34
C ASP A 2 -6.07 -6.56 -2.35
N VAL A 3 -4.98 -6.00 -2.85
CA VAL A 3 -3.83 -5.58 -2.05
C VAL A 3 -3.68 -4.08 -2.17
N THR A 4 -3.70 -3.38 -1.03
CA THR A 4 -3.55 -1.92 -1.00
C THR A 4 -2.26 -1.55 -0.29
N LEU A 5 -1.39 -0.79 -0.97
CA LEU A 5 -0.23 -0.14 -0.36
C LEU A 5 -0.64 1.21 0.20
N LEU A 6 -0.66 1.35 1.52
CA LEU A 6 -0.76 2.63 2.21
C LEU A 6 0.62 3.27 2.34
N TYR A 7 0.76 4.54 1.96
CA TYR A 7 2.01 5.26 2.02
C TYR A 7 1.84 6.77 2.21
N PHE A 8 2.90 7.45 2.62
CA PHE A 8 3.03 8.91 2.50
C PHE A 8 4.29 9.23 1.69
N ASP A 9 4.34 10.40 1.06
CA ASP A 9 5.39 10.73 0.08
C ASP A 9 6.80 10.77 0.68
N ASP A 10 6.93 11.22 1.94
CA ASP A 10 8.20 11.31 2.67
C ASP A 10 8.70 9.96 3.21
N CYS A 11 8.00 8.84 2.96
CA CYS A 11 8.50 7.52 3.35
C CYS A 11 9.63 7.06 2.39
N PRO A 12 10.83 6.72 2.88
CA PRO A 12 11.94 6.34 2.00
C PRO A 12 11.67 5.03 1.24
N HIS A 13 10.91 4.10 1.82
CA HIS A 13 10.79 2.73 1.30
C HIS A 13 9.47 2.44 0.57
N TRP A 14 8.56 3.41 0.42
CA TRP A 14 7.26 3.12 -0.20
C TRP A 14 7.37 2.74 -1.69
N LYS A 15 8.34 3.32 -2.40
CA LYS A 15 8.58 3.01 -3.83
C LYS A 15 9.12 1.59 -4.02
N GLU A 16 9.96 1.13 -3.11
CA GLU A 16 10.50 -0.24 -3.10
C GLU A 16 9.37 -1.24 -2.83
N ALA A 17 8.51 -0.96 -1.84
CA ALA A 17 7.32 -1.77 -1.57
C ALA A 17 6.38 -1.83 -2.80
N ALA A 18 6.15 -0.70 -3.48
CA ALA A 18 5.34 -0.65 -4.69
C ALA A 18 5.94 -1.50 -5.83
N ALA A 19 7.26 -1.47 -6.00
CA ALA A 19 7.95 -2.28 -7.01
C ALA A 19 7.84 -3.79 -6.72
N HIS A 20 7.97 -4.19 -5.46
CA HIS A 20 7.80 -5.59 -5.05
C HIS A 20 6.36 -6.08 -5.29
N LEU A 21 5.36 -5.29 -4.90
CA LEU A 21 3.95 -5.63 -5.12
C LEU A 21 3.61 -5.73 -6.61
N ALA A 22 4.14 -4.82 -7.43
CA ALA A 22 3.98 -4.91 -8.88
C ALA A 22 4.59 -6.20 -9.45
N SER A 23 5.71 -6.67 -8.90
CA SER A 23 6.28 -7.95 -9.31
C SER A 23 5.37 -9.12 -8.94
N VAL A 24 4.81 -9.13 -7.73
CA VAL A 24 3.87 -10.17 -7.29
C VAL A 24 2.63 -10.21 -8.19
N ALA A 25 2.04 -9.05 -8.51
CA ALA A 25 0.86 -8.96 -9.36
C ALA A 25 1.10 -9.45 -10.80
N ARG A 26 2.33 -9.33 -11.33
CA ARG A 26 2.67 -9.88 -12.65
C ARG A 26 2.56 -11.40 -12.69
N ASP A 27 2.95 -12.08 -11.61
CA ASP A 27 2.97 -13.54 -11.53
C ASP A 27 1.65 -14.11 -10.99
N ARG A 28 0.77 -13.26 -10.48
CA ARG A 28 -0.49 -13.62 -9.80
C ARG A 28 -1.66 -12.81 -10.38
N PRO A 29 -2.32 -13.28 -11.46
CA PRO A 29 -3.40 -12.54 -12.12
C PRO A 29 -4.65 -12.37 -11.25
N ASP A 30 -4.78 -13.16 -10.18
CA ASP A 30 -5.82 -13.04 -9.16
C ASP A 30 -5.55 -11.93 -8.12
N VAL A 31 -4.41 -11.25 -8.22
CA VAL A 31 -3.98 -10.18 -7.30
C VAL A 31 -4.06 -8.83 -7.98
N THR A 32 -4.89 -7.95 -7.43
CA THR A 32 -4.97 -6.55 -7.83
C THR A 32 -4.23 -5.70 -6.81
N VAL A 33 -3.26 -4.90 -7.25
CA VAL A 33 -2.51 -3.99 -6.38
C VAL A 33 -2.95 -2.55 -6.62
N THR A 34 -3.38 -1.87 -5.57
CA THR A 34 -3.65 -0.44 -5.57
C THR A 34 -2.72 0.30 -4.60
N ARG A 35 -2.63 1.62 -4.75
CA ARG A 35 -1.83 2.49 -3.89
C ARG A 35 -2.73 3.56 -3.33
N HIS A 36 -2.55 3.87 -2.05
CA HIS A 36 -3.33 4.87 -1.34
C HIS A 36 -2.39 5.79 -0.56
N LEU A 37 -2.38 7.06 -0.94
CA LEU A 37 -1.66 8.10 -0.24
C LEU A 37 -2.42 8.45 1.05
N VAL A 38 -1.72 8.43 2.18
CA VAL A 38 -2.20 8.82 3.49
C VAL A 38 -1.39 10.04 3.92
N ASP A 39 -1.90 11.23 3.65
CA ASP A 39 -1.23 12.52 3.86
C ASP A 39 -1.79 13.31 5.05
N THR A 40 -2.86 12.82 5.68
CA THR A 40 -3.48 13.44 6.87
C THR A 40 -3.62 12.45 8.03
N PRO A 41 -3.56 12.93 9.29
CA PRO A 41 -3.85 12.11 10.46
C PRO A 41 -5.26 11.51 10.45
N GLU A 42 -6.25 12.25 9.96
CA GLU A 42 -7.65 11.81 9.87
C GLU A 42 -7.78 10.61 8.92
N GLU A 43 -7.11 10.67 7.77
CA GLU A 43 -7.04 9.57 6.84
C GLU A 43 -6.31 8.37 7.46
N ALA A 44 -5.21 8.62 8.17
CA ALA A 44 -4.45 7.57 8.84
C ALA A 44 -5.31 6.80 9.86
N GLU A 45 -6.14 7.49 10.64
CA GLU A 45 -7.07 6.85 11.56
C GLU A 45 -8.14 6.04 10.82
N ARG A 46 -8.73 6.62 9.76
CA ARG A 46 -9.78 5.97 8.95
C ARG A 46 -9.34 4.63 8.37
N VAL A 47 -8.09 4.53 7.91
CA VAL A 47 -7.54 3.31 7.30
C VAL A 47 -6.69 2.47 8.25
N GLY A 48 -6.63 2.83 9.55
CA GLY A 48 -5.83 2.11 10.54
C GLY A 48 -4.32 2.13 10.24
N PHE A 49 -3.84 3.20 9.58
CA PHE A 49 -2.46 3.37 9.16
C PHE A 49 -1.53 3.58 10.35
N ARG A 50 -0.73 2.56 10.66
CA ARG A 50 0.25 2.60 11.77
C ARG A 50 1.64 3.05 11.35
N GLY A 51 1.87 3.24 10.06
CA GLY A 51 3.16 3.65 9.51
C GLY A 51 3.32 3.25 8.06
N SER A 52 4.29 3.88 7.40
CA SER A 52 4.60 3.61 6.00
C SER A 52 5.87 2.78 5.83
N PRO A 53 5.92 1.87 4.85
CA PRO A 53 4.79 1.37 4.05
C PRO A 53 3.90 0.41 4.87
N SER A 54 2.59 0.40 4.60
CA SER A 54 1.66 -0.62 5.13
C SER A 54 0.93 -1.31 3.99
N ILE A 55 0.73 -2.63 4.10
CA ILE A 55 0.08 -3.45 3.07
C ILE A 55 -1.20 -4.03 3.68
N LEU A 56 -2.35 -3.66 3.11
CA LEU A 56 -3.63 -4.27 3.43
C LEU A 56 -3.96 -5.36 2.41
N VAL A 57 -4.53 -6.46 2.87
CA VAL A 57 -4.95 -7.59 2.04
C VAL A 57 -6.42 -7.85 2.32
N ASP A 58 -7.25 -7.69 1.29
CA ASP A 58 -8.70 -7.85 1.34
C ASP A 58 -9.42 -6.93 2.36
N GLY A 59 -8.83 -5.78 2.68
CA GLY A 59 -9.39 -4.74 3.56
C GLY A 59 -9.01 -4.91 5.02
#